data_AF-A0A328U0L3-F1
#
_entry.id   AF-A0A328U0L3-F1
#
_cell.length_a   1.000
_cell.length_b   1.000
_cell.length_c   1.000
_cell.angle_alpha   90.00
_cell.angle_beta   90.00
_cell.angle_gamma   90.00
#
_symmetry.space_group_name_H-M   'P 1'
#
loop_
_entity.id
_entity.type
_entity.pdbx_description
1 polymer ?
#
loop_
_entity_poly.entity_id
_entity_poly.type
_entity_poly.pdbx_seq_one_letter_code
_entity_poly.pdbx_strand_id
1 'polypeptide(L)' 'MSCNAAEGDALLVSNQVVRSFVDEVLVKGEKVIRIHTAWQLKNGSILLYEYSSRNNPSSSFTIHDNLDHYEELFKQIRG' A
#
# COMPACT_ATOMS: atom_id res chain seq x y z
N MET A 1 31.82 -3.33 8.59
CA MET A 1 30.54 -2.77 9.08
C MET A 1 29.45 -3.73 8.67
N SER A 2 28.99 -4.57 9.60
CA SER A 2 27.90 -5.51 9.35
C SER A 2 26.59 -4.76 9.63
N CYS A 3 25.78 -4.55 8.60
CA CYS A 3 24.43 -4.03 8.78
C CYS A 3 23.61 -5.13 9.46
N ASN A 4 23.49 -5.04 10.79
CA ASN A 4 22.48 -5.77 11.55
C ASN A 4 21.11 -5.21 11.15
N ALA A 5 20.54 -5.73 10.07
CA ALA A 5 19.10 -5.60 9.82
C ALA A 5 18.42 -6.36 10.97
N ALA A 6 18.03 -5.60 11.99
CA ALA A 6 17.38 -6.10 13.18
C ALA A 6 16.14 -6.91 12.78
N GLU A 7 15.84 -7.97 13.51
CA GLU A 7 14.76 -8.94 13.25
C GLU A 7 13.37 -8.31 12.94
N GLY A 8 13.16 -7.03 13.24
CA GLY A 8 11.99 -6.25 12.84
C GLY A 8 11.84 -6.02 11.32
N ASP A 9 12.94 -5.88 10.57
CA ASP A 9 12.88 -5.65 9.10
C ASP A 9 12.51 -6.92 8.33
N ALA A 10 12.84 -8.10 8.87
CA ALA A 10 12.53 -9.39 8.25
C ALA A 10 11.01 -9.65 8.14
N LEU A 11 10.21 -8.97 8.97
CA LEU A 11 8.75 -9.07 9.00
C LEU A 11 8.05 -8.15 7.98
N LEU A 12 8.75 -7.14 7.45
CA LEU A 12 8.24 -6.22 6.42
C LEU A 12 8.52 -6.71 4.98
N VAL A 13 8.85 -7.99 4.84
CA VAL A 13 9.03 -8.63 3.52
C VAL A 13 7.71 -9.23 3.08
N SER A 14 7.31 -8.97 1.84
CA SER A 14 6.19 -9.62 1.18
C SER A 14 6.66 -10.47 0.01
N ASN A 15 5.98 -11.58 -0.23
CA ASN A 15 6.07 -12.37 -1.45
C ASN A 15 4.74 -12.42 -2.24
N GLN A 16 3.70 -11.72 -1.77
CA GLN A 16 2.35 -11.85 -2.32
C GLN A 16 1.63 -10.51 -2.38
N VAL A 17 1.23 -10.13 -3.59
CA VAL A 17 0.24 -9.07 -3.83
C VAL A 17 -1.14 -9.62 -3.47
N VAL A 18 -1.84 -8.94 -2.57
CA VAL A 18 -3.24 -9.22 -2.22
C VAL A 18 -4.16 -8.54 -3.23
N ARG A 19 -3.85 -7.30 -3.59
CA ARG A 19 -4.67 -6.50 -4.49
C ARG A 19 -3.85 -5.44 -5.18
N SER A 20 -4.20 -5.13 -6.43
CA SER A 20 -3.73 -3.93 -7.10
C SER A 20 -4.87 -3.33 -7.92
N PHE A 21 -5.08 -2.02 -7.79
CA PHE A 21 -6.04 -1.31 -8.61
C PHE A 21 -5.55 0.09 -8.94
N VAL A 22 -6.15 0.64 -9.99
CA VAL A 22 -5.79 1.91 -10.58
C VAL A 22 -7.03 2.76 -10.68
N ASP A 23 -6.94 3.99 -10.16
CA ASP A 23 -8.00 4.99 -10.21
C ASP A 23 -7.48 6.27 -10.87
N GLU A 24 -8.37 6.97 -11.59
CA GLU A 24 -8.10 8.30 -12.14
C GLU A 24 -8.67 9.35 -11.18
N VAL A 25 -7.82 10.23 -10.65
CA VAL A 25 -8.18 11.30 -9.72
C VAL A 25 -7.87 12.67 -10.31
N LEU A 26 -8.71 13.66 -10.03
CA LEU A 26 -8.49 15.04 -10.46
C LEU A 26 -7.75 15.81 -9.36
N VAL A 27 -6.52 16.26 -9.63
CA VAL A 27 -5.70 17.03 -8.68
C VAL A 27 -5.29 18.34 -9.33
N LYS A 28 -5.72 19.47 -8.75
CA LYS A 28 -5.46 20.82 -9.27
C LYS A 28 -5.85 21.01 -10.75
N GLY A 29 -6.94 20.36 -11.17
CA GLY A 29 -7.45 20.42 -12.54
C GLY A 29 -6.77 19.45 -13.52
N GLU A 30 -5.78 18.67 -13.09
CA GLU A 30 -5.14 17.64 -13.90
C GLU A 30 -5.65 16.26 -13.53
N LYS A 31 -5.89 15.42 -14.53
CA LYS A 31 -6.16 13.99 -14.34
C LYS A 31 -4.85 13.28 -14.04
N VAL A 32 -4.81 12.60 -12.90
CA VAL A 32 -3.65 11.83 -12.44
C VAL A 32 -4.08 10.41 -12.15
N ILE A 33 -3.22 9.46 -12.52
CA ILE A 33 -3.40 8.05 -12.19
C ILE A 33 -2.88 7.82 -10.77
N ARG A 34 -3.74 7.28 -9.90
CA ARG A 34 -3.39 6.79 -8.57
C ARG A 34 -3.43 5.26 -8.59
N ILE A 35 -2.34 4.67 -8.13
CA ILE A 35 -2.15 3.22 -8.08
C ILE A 35 -2.13 2.83 -6.61
N HIS A 36 -2.93 1.82 -6.29
CA HIS A 36 -3.07 1.27 -4.95
C HIS A 36 -2.66 -0.19 -5.01
N THR A 37 -1.67 -0.57 -4.22
CA THR A 37 -1.18 -1.94 -4.15
C THR A 37 -1.13 -2.38 -2.69
N ALA A 38 -1.82 -3.48 -2.39
CA ALA A 38 -1.80 -4.12 -1.09
C ALA A 38 -0.97 -5.40 -1.14
N TRP A 39 -0.07 -5.54 -0.19
CA TRP A 39 0.81 -6.71 -0.03
C TRP A 39 0.57 -7.37 1.31
N GLN A 40 0.51 -8.70 1.34
CA GLN A 40 0.54 -9.43 2.60
C GLN A 40 1.98 -9.61 3.03
N LEU A 41 2.32 -9.10 4.20
CA LEU A 41 3.62 -9.24 4.83
C LEU A 41 3.72 -10.62 5.49
N LYS A 42 4.94 -11.12 5.70
CA LYS A 42 5.17 -12.44 6.33
C LYS A 42 4.58 -12.57 7.74
N ASN A 43 4.41 -11.46 8.45
CA ASN A 43 3.78 -11.43 9.77
C ASN A 43 2.23 -11.47 9.72
N GLY A 44 1.63 -11.56 8.52
CA GLY A 44 0.17 -11.57 8.31
C GLY A 44 -0.46 -10.19 8.15
N SER A 45 0.27 -9.11 8.44
CA SER A 45 -0.21 -7.74 8.24
C SER A 45 -0.27 -7.38 6.75
N ILE A 46 -1.07 -6.36 6.43
CA ILE A 46 -1.26 -5.85 5.07
C ILE A 46 -0.59 -4.48 4.94
N LEU A 47 0.39 -4.38 4.04
CA LEU A 47 0.96 -3.10 3.63
C LEU A 47 0.16 -2.57 2.43
N LEU A 48 -0.56 -1.47 2.63
CA LEU A 48 -1.20 -0.72 1.56
C LEU A 48 -0.26 0.41 1.13
N TYR A 49 0.18 0.38 -0.12
CA TYR A 49 0.97 1.42 -0.73
C TYR A 49 0.18 2.12 -1.82
N GLU A 50 0.16 3.45 -1.75
CA GLU A 50 -0.51 4.31 -2.72
C GLU A 50 0.51 5.24 -3.34
N TYR A 51 0.49 5.36 -4.66
CA TYR A 51 1.39 6.25 -5.37
C TYR A 51 0.77 6.76 -6.66
N SER A 52 1.29 7.88 -7.16
CA SER A 52 0.96 8.39 -8.48
C SER A 52 2.19 8.35 -9.37
N SER A 53 1.98 8.19 -10.68
CA SER A 53 3.08 8.18 -11.66
C SER A 53 3.86 9.50 -11.70
N ARG A 54 3.24 10.60 -11.28
CA ARG A 54 3.84 11.94 -11.21
C ARG A 54 4.36 12.30 -9.81
N ASN A 55 4.22 11.39 -8.84
CA ASN A 55 4.46 11.66 -7.42
C ASN A 55 3.75 12.92 -6.90
N ASN A 56 2.61 13.24 -7.49
CA ASN A 56 1.73 14.33 -7.13
C ASN A 56 0.28 13.90 -7.43
N PRO A 57 -0.48 13.43 -6.44
CA PRO A 57 -0.19 13.47 -5.00
C PRO A 57 0.98 12.54 -4.62
N SER A 58 1.70 12.89 -3.55
CA SER A 58 2.84 12.12 -3.04
C SER A 58 2.42 10.69 -2.69
N SER A 59 3.37 9.76 -2.76
CA SER A 59 3.12 8.41 -2.28
C SER A 59 2.88 8.37 -0.77
N SER A 60 2.11 7.39 -0.34
CA SER A 60 1.77 7.11 1.05
C SER A 60 1.71 5.61 1.28
N PHE A 61 1.99 5.17 2.51
CA PHE A 61 1.77 3.79 2.90
C PHE A 61 1.13 3.70 4.28
N THR A 62 0.39 2.62 4.50
CA THR A 62 -0.22 2.25 5.78
C THR A 62 -0.08 0.75 5.99
N ILE A 63 -0.01 0.31 7.25
CA ILE A 63 0.05 -1.10 7.62
C ILE A 63 -1.20 -1.43 8.44
N HIS A 64 -1.88 -2.52 8.09
CA HIS A 64 -3.08 -3.01 8.75
C HIS A 64 -2.81 -4.39 9.34
N ASP A 65 -3.32 -4.66 10.54
CA ASP A 65 -2.98 -5.87 11.29
C ASP A 65 -3.37 -7.18 10.57
N ASN A 66 -4.46 -7.16 9.80
CA ASN A 66 -4.96 -8.34 9.09
C ASN A 66 -5.75 -7.96 7.82
N LEU A 67 -6.09 -9.00 7.04
CA LEU A 67 -6.82 -8.86 5.78
C LEU A 67 -8.24 -8.31 5.97
N ASP A 68 -8.94 -8.69 7.03
CA ASP A 68 -10.33 -8.26 7.27
C ASP A 68 -10.42 -6.74 7.45
N HIS A 69 -9.50 -6.17 8.24
CA HIS A 69 -9.41 -4.73 8.42
C HIS A 69 -9.11 -4.00 7.10
N TYR A 70 -8.24 -4.58 6.25
CA TYR A 70 -8.00 -4.05 4.91
C TYR A 70 -9.24 -4.12 4.01
N GLU A 71 -10.01 -5.21 4.03
CA GLU A 71 -11.22 -5.35 3.21
C GLU A 71 -12.32 -4.35 3.60
N GLU A 72 -12.47 -4.03 4.88
CA GLU A 72 -13.39 -2.98 5.35
C GLU A 72 -12.98 -1.60 4.82
N LEU A 73 -11.68 -1.28 4.90
CA LEU A 73 -11.14 -0.01 4.41
C LEU A 73 -11.24 0.08 2.88
N PHE A 74 -10.99 -1.02 2.18
CA PHE A 74 -11.16 -1.08 0.73
C PHE A 74 -12.61 -0.82 0.31
N LYS A 75 -13.60 -1.35 1.03
CA LYS A 75 -15.03 -1.08 0.75
C LYS A 75 -15.34 0.40 0.89
N GLN A 76 -14.71 1.11 1.83
CA GLN A 76 -14.87 2.56 1.99
C GLN A 76 -14.20 3.35 0.87
N ILE A 77 -13.07 2.86 0.33
CA ILE A 77 -12.38 3.51 -0.79
C ILE A 77 -13.17 3.36 -2.11
N ARG A 78 -13.87 2.23 -2.29
CA ARG A 78 -14.59 1.89 -3.53
C ARG A 78 -16.08 2.19 -3.54
N GLY A 79 -16.71 2.33 -2.37
CA GLY A 79 -18.15 2.60 -2.22
C GLY A 79 -18.45 4.09 -2.25
#